data_AF-A0A5N7D4A5-F1
#
_entry.id   AF-A0A5N7D4A5-F1
#
_cell.length_a   1.000
_cell.length_b   1.000
_cell.length_c   1.000
_cell.angle_alpha   90.00
_cell.angle_beta   90.00
_cell.angle_gamma   90.00
#
_symmetry.space_group_name_H-M   'P 1'
#
loop_
_entity.id
_entity.type
_entity.pdbx_description
1 polymer ?
#
loop_
_entity_poly.entity_id
_entity_poly.type
_entity_poly.pdbx_seq_one_letter_code
_entity_poly.pdbx_strand_id
1 'polypeptide(L)'
;MASRANYRSLFTYMVARIIGEPVSLWRSGKSERLTMIASMHNTASMVGWSEQPFIGVTFNYRIGALGFLPSTTTAEEGILNLGLHDQILLFKWVQDNIEAFGGDPSQVTLFGLSAGAHSIAHHIMNYDLGHTLFHRVIIESGAATSRAVHSYDARLHEDQFRHFVEEAGCKDTPRQEVMDCLRSQPESAITNASFSVFDRYNPSVRWAFQPVIDGDLIKQRPIDAWKSGKWNKMPILTGFNTNEGTYYVPPAMSQSEEFTAFFRTLLPAYSASDIDTIDNLYPDPAKDASSPYVDTRVLPVGPQYKRVEAAYGHYAYACPVRQTATFASAGQEPPVFLYRWALNKTVQGGANHGDQMAYETFNPEVRAISADQEKIAGTLHAYFTSFIVSGHPNTIAGAYGDRPVWETYDASSSGRIMVLGEGNDERAGGSGVGIAAQMVDDEWSRKECNFWWTKSGISD
;
A
#
# COMPACT_ATOMS: atom_id res chain seq x y z
N MET A 1 27.21 47.39 -3.37
CA MET A 1 26.75 46.57 -2.23
C MET A 1 25.25 46.38 -2.38
N ALA A 2 24.86 45.37 -3.15
CA ALA A 2 23.46 44.92 -3.23
C ALA A 2 23.29 43.79 -2.21
N SER A 3 22.28 43.90 -1.37
CA SER A 3 22.03 43.01 -0.24
C SER A 3 21.93 41.57 -0.72
N ARG A 4 22.82 40.72 -0.22
CA ARG A 4 22.58 39.28 -0.11
C ARG A 4 21.34 39.12 0.77
N ALA A 5 20.18 38.98 0.16
CA ALA A 5 19.00 38.48 0.84
C ALA A 5 19.36 37.08 1.35
N ASN A 6 19.41 36.95 2.67
CA ASN A 6 19.58 35.68 3.35
C ASN A 6 18.39 34.77 3.00
N TYR A 7 18.54 33.91 1.99
CA TYR A 7 17.66 32.77 1.72
C TYR A 7 17.87 31.64 2.75
N ARG A 8 18.04 31.97 4.04
CA ARG A 8 18.31 30.99 5.12
C ARG A 8 17.11 30.72 6.03
N SER A 9 15.89 31.04 5.60
CA SER A 9 14.69 30.80 6.40
C SER A 9 13.42 30.65 5.57
N LEU A 10 13.47 29.76 4.57
CA LEU A 10 12.28 29.09 4.05
C LEU A 10 12.32 27.66 4.62
N PHE A 11 11.43 27.35 5.56
CA PHE A 11 11.27 26.01 6.10
C PHE A 11 11.03 25.06 4.94
N THR A 12 12.02 24.24 4.60
CA THR A 12 11.91 23.30 3.48
C THR A 12 11.69 21.91 4.07
N TYR A 13 10.52 21.35 3.78
CA TYR A 13 10.05 20.08 4.33
C TYR A 13 10.65 18.93 3.53
N MET A 14 10.73 17.72 4.09
CA MET A 14 11.28 16.58 3.34
C MET A 14 10.26 15.45 3.19
N VAL A 15 10.13 14.92 1.98
CA VAL A 15 9.35 13.71 1.68
C VAL A 15 10.28 12.58 1.27
N ALA A 16 10.32 11.49 2.05
CA ALA A 16 10.99 10.26 1.62
C ALA A 16 9.96 9.28 1.07
N ARG A 17 10.01 9.01 -0.25
CA ARG A 17 9.05 8.11 -0.91
C ARG A 17 9.56 6.67 -1.00
N ILE A 18 8.80 5.73 -0.45
CA ILE A 18 9.10 4.29 -0.47
C ILE A 18 8.34 3.64 -1.62
N ILE A 19 9.05 3.06 -2.60
CA ILE A 19 8.48 2.36 -3.75
C ILE A 19 9.27 1.06 -3.97
N GLY A 20 8.59 -0.10 -3.97
CA GLY A 20 9.28 -1.37 -4.22
C GLY A 20 8.49 -2.64 -3.90
N GLU A 21 7.37 -2.87 -4.59
CA GLU A 21 6.90 -4.26 -4.79
C GLU A 21 7.27 -4.73 -6.20
N PRO A 22 7.72 -5.99 -6.36
CA PRO A 22 7.38 -6.74 -7.56
C PRO A 22 5.86 -6.96 -7.54
N VAL A 23 5.13 -6.12 -8.27
CA VAL A 23 3.70 -6.27 -8.49
C VAL A 23 3.52 -7.20 -9.68
N SER A 24 2.83 -8.32 -9.47
CA SER A 24 2.25 -9.05 -10.60
C SER A 24 0.92 -8.41 -10.94
N LEU A 25 0.77 -7.95 -12.18
CA LEU A 25 -0.53 -7.55 -12.70
C LEU A 25 -1.04 -8.67 -13.60
N TRP A 26 -2.23 -9.20 -13.33
CA TRP A 26 -2.98 -9.96 -14.33
C TRP A 26 -3.43 -9.01 -15.44
N ARG A 27 -2.67 -8.93 -16.54
CA ARG A 27 -3.02 -8.15 -17.74
C ARG A 27 -3.23 -9.10 -18.91
N SER A 28 -4.36 -8.95 -19.61
CA SER A 28 -4.64 -9.68 -20.86
C SER A 28 -4.54 -11.22 -20.73
N GLY A 29 -4.96 -11.77 -19.58
CA GLY A 29 -4.94 -13.22 -19.33
C GLY A 29 -3.55 -13.81 -19.03
N LYS A 30 -2.52 -12.98 -18.80
CA LYS A 30 -1.18 -13.40 -18.34
C LYS A 30 -0.76 -12.59 -17.11
N SER A 31 0.04 -13.20 -16.24
CA SER A 31 0.72 -12.47 -15.15
C SER A 31 1.91 -11.70 -15.75
N GLU A 32 1.83 -10.37 -15.79
CA GLU A 32 2.95 -9.51 -16.17
C GLU A 32 3.72 -9.07 -14.92
N ARG A 33 5.05 -9.03 -15.03
CA ARG A 33 5.97 -8.64 -13.95
C ARG A 33 6.23 -7.14 -14.03
N LEU A 34 5.84 -6.38 -13.00
CA LEU A 34 6.24 -4.98 -12.87
C LEU A 34 6.87 -4.76 -11.51
N THR A 35 8.13 -4.34 -11.50
CA THR A 35 8.71 -3.78 -10.28
C THR A 35 8.36 -2.31 -10.25
N MET A 36 7.69 -1.85 -9.19
CA MET A 36 7.55 -0.43 -8.98
C MET A 36 8.91 0.14 -8.59
N ILE A 37 9.41 1.09 -9.37
CA ILE A 37 10.71 1.72 -9.14
C ILE A 37 10.54 3.20 -8.81
N ALA A 38 11.53 3.78 -8.13
CA ALA A 38 11.54 5.19 -7.73
C ALA A 38 11.18 6.17 -8.88
N SER A 39 11.53 5.84 -10.12
CA SER A 39 11.28 6.67 -11.30
C SER A 39 9.83 6.66 -11.81
N MET A 40 8.97 5.78 -11.29
CA MET A 40 7.54 5.76 -11.68
C MET A 40 6.76 6.94 -11.08
N HIS A 41 7.28 7.55 -10.02
CA HIS A 41 6.70 8.74 -9.42
C HIS A 41 7.38 9.99 -9.94
N ASN A 42 6.59 10.91 -10.49
CA ASN A 42 7.09 12.20 -10.96
C ASN A 42 7.21 13.20 -9.81
N THR A 43 8.15 12.94 -8.89
CA THR A 43 8.42 13.81 -7.74
C THR A 43 8.79 15.23 -8.17
N ALA A 44 9.43 15.39 -9.33
CA ALA A 44 9.77 16.69 -9.88
C ALA A 44 8.52 17.52 -10.21
N SER A 45 7.50 16.90 -10.84
CA SER A 45 6.20 17.56 -11.06
C SER A 45 5.53 17.90 -9.74
N MET A 46 5.50 16.98 -8.79
CA MET A 46 4.89 17.23 -7.48
C MET A 46 5.54 18.41 -6.75
N VAL A 47 6.87 18.47 -6.69
CA VAL A 47 7.58 19.59 -6.06
C VAL A 47 7.35 20.89 -6.85
N GLY A 48 7.41 20.82 -8.19
CA GLY A 48 7.30 22.00 -9.05
C GLY A 48 5.95 22.70 -9.03
N TRP A 49 4.87 22.00 -8.66
CA TRP A 49 3.52 22.54 -8.55
C TRP A 49 3.06 22.80 -7.12
N SER A 50 3.91 22.52 -6.13
CA SER A 50 3.61 22.77 -4.72
C SER A 50 3.58 24.26 -4.41
N GLU A 51 2.56 24.69 -3.67
CA GLU A 51 2.41 26.07 -3.18
C GLU A 51 3.49 26.46 -2.17
N GLN A 52 3.96 25.48 -1.39
CA GLN A 52 5.04 25.66 -0.42
C GLN A 52 6.23 24.75 -0.77
N PRO A 53 7.47 25.24 -0.63
CA PRO A 53 8.64 24.47 -1.01
C PRO A 53 8.85 23.27 -0.11
N PHE A 54 9.18 22.13 -0.70
CA PHE A 54 9.68 20.94 -0.02
C PHE A 54 10.69 20.21 -0.90
N ILE A 55 11.55 19.39 -0.29
CA ILE A 55 12.50 18.51 -0.96
C ILE A 55 11.88 17.12 -1.07
N GLY A 56 11.80 16.62 -2.29
CA GLY A 56 11.47 15.23 -2.56
C GLY A 56 12.72 14.35 -2.59
N VAL A 57 12.74 13.29 -1.79
CA VAL A 57 13.76 12.24 -1.78
C VAL A 57 13.10 10.93 -2.22
N THR A 58 13.60 10.35 -3.30
CA THR A 58 13.23 8.99 -3.72
C THR A 58 14.45 8.09 -3.64
N PHE A 59 14.23 6.82 -3.35
CA PHE A 59 15.31 5.87 -3.10
C PHE A 59 14.88 4.45 -3.47
N ASN A 60 15.86 3.56 -3.55
CA ASN A 60 15.64 2.14 -3.73
C ASN A 60 16.00 1.40 -2.44
N TYR A 61 15.32 0.29 -2.18
CA TYR A 61 15.66 -0.68 -1.15
C TYR A 61 15.64 -2.08 -1.76
N ARG A 62 16.28 -3.06 -1.12
CA ARG A 62 16.26 -4.44 -1.61
C ARG A 62 14.85 -5.02 -1.58
N ILE A 63 14.49 -5.74 -2.63
CA ILE A 63 13.20 -6.41 -2.82
C ILE A 63 13.40 -7.89 -3.16
N GLY A 64 12.31 -8.66 -3.22
CA GLY A 64 12.38 -10.08 -3.55
C GLY A 64 13.24 -10.86 -2.55
N ALA A 65 13.89 -11.92 -3.01
CA ALA A 65 14.76 -12.74 -2.17
C ALA A 65 15.97 -11.98 -1.58
N LEU A 66 16.40 -10.88 -2.22
CA LEU A 66 17.53 -10.07 -1.73
C LEU A 66 17.16 -9.18 -0.54
N GLY A 67 15.87 -8.86 -0.38
CA GLY A 67 15.37 -7.98 0.68
C GLY A 67 14.51 -8.68 1.73
N PHE A 68 13.83 -9.75 1.36
CA PHE A 68 12.76 -10.37 2.15
C PHE A 68 12.72 -11.88 1.93
N LEU A 69 13.79 -12.62 2.21
CA LEU A 69 13.80 -14.08 2.15
C LEU A 69 13.66 -14.65 3.57
N PRO A 70 12.45 -14.91 4.08
CA PRO A 70 12.27 -15.41 5.44
C PRO A 70 12.53 -16.91 5.54
N SER A 71 13.20 -17.31 6.62
CA SER A 71 13.33 -18.68 7.11
C SER A 71 14.02 -18.67 8.47
N THR A 72 14.01 -19.79 9.16
CA THR A 72 14.84 -20.01 10.35
C THR A 72 16.32 -19.84 10.04
N THR A 73 16.78 -20.28 8.85
CA THR A 73 18.18 -20.14 8.43
C THR A 73 18.59 -18.67 8.27
N THR A 74 17.73 -17.84 7.70
CA THR A 74 18.01 -16.40 7.53
C THR A 74 17.86 -15.62 8.83
N ALA A 75 17.04 -16.11 9.76
CA ALA A 75 16.96 -15.61 11.13
C ALA A 75 18.26 -15.89 11.92
N GLU A 76 18.80 -17.11 11.82
CA GLU A 76 20.08 -17.50 12.46
C GLU A 76 21.26 -16.64 11.99
N GLU A 77 21.23 -16.19 10.73
CA GLU A 77 22.21 -15.27 10.13
C GLU A 77 21.95 -13.78 10.45
N GLY A 78 20.81 -13.43 11.06
CA GLY A 78 20.45 -12.05 11.36
C GLY A 78 20.15 -11.20 10.12
N ILE A 79 19.58 -11.79 9.07
CA ILE A 79 19.33 -11.15 7.76
C ILE A 79 17.85 -11.17 7.36
N LEU A 80 16.95 -11.14 8.32
CA LEU A 80 15.52 -10.91 8.07
C LEU A 80 15.25 -9.45 7.71
N ASN A 81 14.14 -9.19 7.00
CA ASN A 81 13.61 -7.85 6.73
C ASN A 81 14.64 -6.82 6.20
N LEU A 82 15.66 -7.27 5.46
CA LEU A 82 16.74 -6.43 4.92
C LEU A 82 16.22 -5.21 4.15
N GLY A 83 15.12 -5.37 3.40
CA GLY A 83 14.48 -4.27 2.69
C GLY A 83 13.93 -3.17 3.63
N LEU A 84 13.44 -3.53 4.82
CA LEU A 84 13.03 -2.54 5.83
C LEU A 84 14.25 -1.90 6.52
N HIS A 85 15.33 -2.66 6.74
CA HIS A 85 16.58 -2.09 7.26
C HIS A 85 17.21 -1.10 6.27
N ASP A 86 17.14 -1.34 4.97
CA ASP A 86 17.57 -0.39 3.94
C ASP A 86 16.79 0.93 4.03
N GLN A 87 15.48 0.86 4.29
CA GLN A 87 14.64 2.06 4.47
C GLN A 87 15.04 2.83 5.74
N ILE A 88 15.32 2.13 6.85
CA ILE A 88 15.83 2.78 8.08
C ILE A 88 17.19 3.44 7.83
N LEU A 89 18.07 2.80 7.05
CA LEU A 89 19.36 3.39 6.67
C LEU A 89 19.16 4.71 5.91
N LEU A 90 18.20 4.76 4.98
CA LEU A 90 17.84 6.02 4.33
C LEU A 90 17.30 7.04 5.34
N PHE A 91 16.41 6.65 6.25
CA PHE A 91 15.86 7.60 7.22
C PHE A 91 16.96 8.23 8.08
N LYS A 92 17.97 7.43 8.47
CA LYS A 92 19.18 7.95 9.13
C LYS A 92 19.99 8.87 8.22
N TRP A 93 20.22 8.47 6.97
CA TRP A 93 20.91 9.31 5.99
C TRP A 93 20.21 10.67 5.83
N VAL A 94 18.88 10.68 5.77
CA VAL A 94 18.08 11.91 5.74
C VAL A 94 18.37 12.77 6.96
N GLN A 95 18.28 12.20 8.15
CA GLN A 95 18.52 12.94 9.40
C GLN A 95 19.92 13.56 9.42
N ASP A 96 20.92 12.82 8.94
CA ASP A 96 22.32 13.25 8.99
C ASP A 96 22.71 14.21 7.86
N ASN A 97 22.00 14.22 6.72
CA ASN A 97 22.46 14.89 5.49
C ASN A 97 21.49 15.90 4.89
N ILE A 98 20.19 15.85 5.20
CA ILE A 98 19.20 16.64 4.43
C ILE A 98 19.36 18.16 4.59
N GLU A 99 19.92 18.61 5.72
CA GLU A 99 20.24 20.03 5.95
C GLU A 99 21.19 20.59 4.89
N ALA A 100 22.13 19.77 4.39
CA ALA A 100 23.05 20.19 3.33
C ALA A 100 22.35 20.46 1.99
N PHE A 101 21.17 19.88 1.79
CA PHE A 101 20.29 20.11 0.63
C PHE A 101 19.24 21.20 0.90
N GLY A 102 19.24 21.79 2.11
CA GLY A 102 18.32 22.83 2.55
C GLY A 102 17.07 22.32 3.27
N GLY A 103 16.94 21.02 3.54
CA GLY A 103 15.77 20.44 4.21
C GLY A 103 15.87 20.50 5.74
N ASP A 104 14.72 20.36 6.40
CA ASP A 104 14.61 20.31 7.86
C ASP A 104 14.42 18.86 8.36
N PRO A 105 15.41 18.27 9.06
CA PRO A 105 15.32 16.90 9.57
C PRO A 105 14.23 16.72 10.65
N SER A 106 13.76 17.82 11.26
CA SER A 106 12.63 17.81 12.21
C SER A 106 11.25 17.83 11.54
N GLN A 107 11.20 17.93 10.20
CA GLN A 107 9.98 18.07 9.42
C GLN A 107 9.89 17.02 8.29
N VAL A 108 10.25 15.79 8.60
CA VAL A 108 10.24 14.65 7.67
C VAL A 108 8.85 14.00 7.59
N THR A 109 8.32 13.91 6.37
CA THR A 109 7.10 13.16 6.03
C THR A 109 7.49 11.90 5.23
N LEU A 110 7.10 10.71 5.68
CA LEU A 110 7.21 9.52 4.83
C LEU A 110 6.00 9.44 3.91
N PHE A 111 6.21 9.00 2.68
CA PHE A 111 5.15 8.83 1.70
C PHE A 111 5.32 7.49 1.01
N GLY A 112 4.30 6.63 1.02
CA GLY A 112 4.43 5.30 0.46
C GLY A 112 3.13 4.83 -0.16
N LEU A 113 3.29 4.02 -1.20
CA LEU A 113 2.21 3.36 -1.91
C LEU A 113 2.45 1.84 -1.88
N SER A 114 1.40 1.03 -1.72
CA SER A 114 1.50 -0.44 -1.78
C SER A 114 2.50 -1.00 -0.74
N ALA A 115 3.55 -1.77 -1.09
CA ALA A 115 4.60 -2.13 -0.10
C ALA A 115 5.22 -0.93 0.59
N GLY A 116 5.36 0.20 -0.09
CA GLY A 116 5.86 1.40 0.56
C GLY A 116 4.96 1.81 1.72
N ALA A 117 3.64 1.76 1.51
CA ALA A 117 2.64 2.02 2.54
C ALA A 117 2.65 0.95 3.65
N HIS A 118 2.74 -0.34 3.30
CA HIS A 118 2.90 -1.42 4.29
C HIS A 118 4.17 -1.23 5.13
N SER A 119 5.29 -0.88 4.49
CA SER A 119 6.57 -0.65 5.15
C SER A 119 6.49 0.54 6.11
N ILE A 120 5.91 1.67 5.69
CA ILE A 120 5.67 2.81 6.57
C ILE A 120 4.84 2.39 7.79
N ALA A 121 3.80 1.61 7.58
CA ALA A 121 2.97 1.13 8.69
C ALA A 121 3.75 0.24 9.67
N HIS A 122 4.70 -0.58 9.20
CA HIS A 122 5.61 -1.32 10.09
C HIS A 122 6.60 -0.40 10.83
N HIS A 123 7.14 0.64 10.17
CA HIS A 123 7.99 1.63 10.84
C HIS A 123 7.25 2.43 11.92
N ILE A 124 5.96 2.69 11.73
CA ILE A 124 5.10 3.29 12.77
C ILE A 124 5.02 2.37 14.00
N MET A 125 4.97 1.05 13.79
CA MET A 125 4.93 0.07 14.87
C MET A 125 6.30 -0.18 15.53
N ASN A 126 7.39 0.30 14.94
CA ASN A 126 8.72 0.21 15.52
C ASN A 126 8.95 1.32 16.58
N TYR A 127 8.37 1.14 17.76
CA TYR A 127 8.32 2.15 18.83
C TYR A 127 9.58 2.25 19.72
N ASP A 128 10.61 1.40 19.53
CA ASP A 128 11.84 1.47 20.35
C ASP A 128 12.89 2.45 19.79
N LEU A 129 12.56 3.14 18.70
CA LEU A 129 13.38 4.26 18.22
C LEU A 129 13.24 5.41 19.22
N GLY A 130 14.22 5.54 20.12
CA GLY A 130 14.31 6.60 21.14
C GLY A 130 14.27 8.04 20.61
N HIS A 131 14.27 8.22 19.28
CA HIS A 131 14.00 9.46 18.56
C HIS A 131 13.24 9.16 17.26
N THR A 132 12.26 10.00 16.91
CA THR A 132 11.48 9.86 15.68
C THR A 132 12.30 10.31 14.47
N LEU A 133 12.60 9.38 13.54
CA LEU A 133 13.28 9.69 12.27
C LEU A 133 12.37 10.36 11.23
N PHE A 134 11.07 10.37 11.52
CA PHE A 134 10.00 10.95 10.70
C PHE A 134 8.85 11.41 11.59
N HIS A 135 8.09 12.39 11.11
CA HIS A 135 7.16 13.18 11.91
C HIS A 135 5.73 13.15 11.38
N ARG A 136 5.53 12.65 10.15
CA ARG A 136 4.24 12.52 9.45
C ARG A 136 4.31 11.37 8.47
N VAL A 137 3.16 10.82 8.11
CA VAL A 137 3.08 9.71 7.15
C VAL A 137 1.91 9.88 6.19
N ILE A 138 2.16 9.60 4.92
CA ILE A 138 1.15 9.35 3.90
C ILE A 138 1.22 7.86 3.53
N ILE A 139 0.13 7.14 3.75
CA ILE A 139 0.02 5.69 3.59
C ILE A 139 -1.06 5.38 2.55
N GLU A 140 -0.65 5.20 1.30
CA GLU A 140 -1.56 4.93 0.19
C GLU A 140 -1.68 3.43 -0.10
N SER A 141 -2.90 2.92 -0.07
CA SER A 141 -3.20 1.53 -0.42
C SER A 141 -2.33 0.54 0.35
N GLY A 142 -2.24 0.71 1.67
CA GLY A 142 -1.54 -0.25 2.52
C GLY A 142 -1.71 0.01 4.02
N ALA A 143 -1.48 -1.03 4.82
CA ALA A 143 -1.44 -0.99 6.27
C ALA A 143 -0.51 -2.09 6.80
N ALA A 144 -0.17 -2.06 8.08
CA ALA A 144 0.61 -3.14 8.70
C ALA A 144 -0.24 -4.39 8.96
N THR A 145 -1.57 -4.27 9.00
CA THR A 145 -2.51 -5.39 9.09
C THR A 145 -3.02 -5.84 7.72
N SER A 146 -2.46 -5.30 6.64
CA SER A 146 -2.76 -5.75 5.29
C SER A 146 -2.14 -7.09 5.02
N ARG A 147 -2.97 -8.07 4.65
CA ARG A 147 -2.56 -9.47 4.50
C ARG A 147 -2.07 -10.04 5.85
N ALA A 148 -1.98 -11.36 5.96
CA ALA A 148 -1.40 -11.98 7.15
C ALA A 148 0.11 -11.70 7.19
N VAL A 149 0.61 -11.18 8.33
CA VAL A 149 2.05 -11.03 8.58
C VAL A 149 2.47 -12.21 9.44
N HIS A 150 3.19 -13.14 8.83
CA HIS A 150 3.61 -14.39 9.46
C HIS A 150 4.93 -14.22 10.22
N SER A 151 5.18 -15.13 11.16
CA SER A 151 6.51 -15.29 11.77
C SER A 151 7.50 -15.84 10.75
N TYR A 152 8.78 -15.46 10.85
CA TYR A 152 9.82 -15.87 9.88
C TYR A 152 9.95 -17.40 9.73
N ASP A 153 9.56 -18.16 10.75
CA ASP A 153 9.60 -19.63 10.85
C ASP A 153 8.27 -20.30 10.50
N ALA A 154 7.29 -19.54 10.00
CA ALA A 154 6.04 -20.11 9.52
C ALA A 154 6.30 -21.17 8.45
N ARG A 155 5.54 -22.27 8.48
CA ARG A 155 5.71 -23.39 7.55
C ARG A 155 5.72 -22.94 6.08
N LEU A 156 4.89 -21.96 5.74
CA LEU A 156 4.84 -21.36 4.41
C LEU A 156 6.19 -20.79 3.97
N HIS A 157 6.89 -20.08 4.87
CA HIS A 157 8.19 -19.48 4.58
C HIS A 157 9.30 -20.52 4.49
N GLU A 158 9.28 -21.56 5.33
CA GLU A 158 10.23 -22.67 5.19
C GLU A 158 10.06 -23.41 3.84
N ASP A 159 8.81 -23.63 3.40
CA ASP A 159 8.54 -24.21 2.08
C ASP A 159 9.01 -23.29 0.94
N GLN A 160 8.78 -21.98 1.05
CA GLN A 160 9.23 -20.99 0.07
C GLN A 160 10.76 -20.88 0.02
N PHE A 161 11.43 -20.90 1.16
CA PHE A 161 12.88 -20.92 1.27
C PHE A 161 13.48 -22.17 0.65
N ARG A 162 12.91 -23.35 0.94
CA ARG A 162 13.33 -24.61 0.31
C ARG A 162 13.21 -24.54 -1.22
N HIS A 163 12.07 -24.06 -1.74
CA HIS A 163 11.91 -23.86 -3.18
C HIS A 163 12.93 -22.88 -3.74
N PHE A 164 13.22 -21.78 -3.03
CA PHE A 164 14.24 -20.83 -3.47
C PHE A 164 15.64 -21.46 -3.55
N VAL A 165 16.04 -22.24 -2.54
CA VAL A 165 17.31 -22.98 -2.52
C VAL A 165 17.39 -24.00 -3.65
N GLU A 166 16.29 -24.68 -3.96
CA GLU A 166 16.18 -25.60 -5.10
C GLU A 166 16.39 -24.90 -6.44
N GLU A 167 15.66 -23.81 -6.67
CA GLU A 167 15.72 -23.02 -7.91
C GLU A 167 17.08 -22.30 -8.08
N ALA A 168 17.74 -21.95 -6.97
CA ALA A 168 19.07 -21.34 -6.98
C ALA A 168 20.21 -22.35 -7.18
N GLY A 169 19.91 -23.66 -7.29
CA GLY A 169 20.92 -24.70 -7.51
C GLY A 169 21.68 -25.12 -6.24
N CYS A 170 21.13 -24.83 -5.05
CA CYS A 170 21.77 -25.11 -3.76
C CYS A 170 21.11 -26.28 -2.98
N LYS A 171 20.19 -27.03 -3.58
CA LYS A 171 19.39 -28.08 -2.92
C LYS A 171 20.18 -29.16 -2.17
N ASP A 172 21.36 -29.53 -2.70
CA ASP A 172 22.16 -30.64 -2.17
C ASP A 172 23.16 -30.15 -1.10
N THR A 173 23.10 -28.87 -0.74
CA THR A 173 23.98 -28.24 0.26
C THR A 173 23.44 -28.48 1.66
N PRO A 174 24.29 -28.87 2.64
CA PRO A 174 23.89 -28.91 4.05
C PRO A 174 23.33 -27.57 4.53
N ARG A 175 22.36 -27.58 5.46
CA ARG A 175 21.73 -26.35 5.98
C ARG A 175 22.75 -25.33 6.46
N GLN A 176 23.82 -25.77 7.11
CA GLN A 176 24.87 -24.91 7.68
C GLN A 176 25.69 -24.18 6.60
N GLU A 177 25.71 -24.70 5.37
CA GLU A 177 26.50 -24.17 4.25
C GLU A 177 25.60 -23.53 3.17
N VAL A 178 24.27 -23.63 3.32
CA VAL A 178 23.31 -23.22 2.28
C VAL A 178 23.43 -21.73 1.95
N MET A 179 23.70 -20.88 2.95
CA MET A 179 23.85 -19.44 2.74
C MET A 179 25.14 -19.11 1.99
N ASP A 180 26.21 -19.86 2.22
CA ASP A 180 27.46 -19.71 1.47
C ASP A 180 27.28 -20.18 0.02
N CYS A 181 26.55 -21.27 -0.20
CA CYS A 181 26.16 -21.68 -1.55
C CYS A 181 25.38 -20.56 -2.25
N LEU A 182 24.33 -20.01 -1.62
CA LEU A 182 23.52 -18.92 -2.18
C LEU A 182 24.37 -17.69 -2.49
N ARG A 183 25.28 -17.29 -1.60
CA ARG A 183 26.19 -16.14 -1.82
C ARG A 183 27.22 -16.40 -2.93
N SER A 184 27.54 -17.65 -3.21
CA SER A 184 28.46 -18.04 -4.30
C SER A 184 27.80 -18.09 -5.69
N GLN A 185 26.46 -18.12 -5.74
CA GLN A 185 25.74 -18.18 -7.02
C GLN A 185 25.87 -16.88 -7.82
N PRO A 186 25.83 -16.95 -9.16
CA PRO A 186 25.68 -15.77 -10.00
C PRO A 186 24.41 -14.99 -9.64
N GLU A 187 24.44 -13.66 -9.73
CA GLU A 187 23.27 -12.81 -9.48
C GLU A 187 22.04 -13.26 -10.28
N SER A 188 22.23 -13.63 -11.55
CA SER A 188 21.14 -14.10 -12.41
C SER A 188 20.48 -15.40 -11.93
N ALA A 189 21.22 -16.29 -11.25
CA ALA A 189 20.65 -17.49 -10.66
C ALA A 189 19.76 -17.13 -9.46
N ILE A 190 20.20 -16.18 -8.63
CA ILE A 190 19.44 -15.68 -7.48
C ILE A 190 18.18 -14.94 -7.92
N THR A 191 18.28 -14.05 -8.91
CA THR A 191 17.10 -13.31 -9.39
C THR A 191 16.12 -14.21 -10.13
N ASN A 192 16.60 -15.17 -10.94
CA ASN A 192 15.72 -16.17 -11.56
C ASN A 192 15.03 -17.07 -10.54
N ALA A 193 15.74 -17.52 -9.49
CA ALA A 193 15.15 -18.28 -8.40
C ALA A 193 14.08 -17.48 -7.66
N SER A 194 14.34 -16.19 -7.40
CA SER A 194 13.35 -15.29 -6.80
C SER A 194 12.11 -15.17 -7.68
N PHE A 195 12.25 -14.97 -8.99
CA PHE A 195 11.10 -14.93 -9.91
C PHE A 195 10.33 -16.26 -9.95
N SER A 196 11.04 -17.40 -10.02
CA SER A 196 10.42 -18.73 -10.06
C SER A 196 9.54 -18.99 -8.82
N VAL A 197 10.06 -18.65 -7.64
CA VAL A 197 9.29 -18.77 -6.38
C VAL A 197 8.14 -17.78 -6.36
N PHE A 198 8.35 -16.52 -6.76
CA PHE A 198 7.24 -15.56 -6.82
C PHE A 198 6.11 -16.05 -7.73
N ASP A 199 6.42 -16.49 -8.96
CA ASP A 199 5.45 -16.99 -9.94
C ASP A 199 4.71 -18.23 -9.43
N ARG A 200 5.40 -19.12 -8.69
CA ARG A 200 4.80 -20.31 -8.07
C ARG A 200 3.69 -19.97 -7.06
N TYR A 201 3.86 -18.90 -6.28
CA TYR A 201 2.91 -18.54 -5.21
C TYR A 201 1.93 -17.43 -5.60
N ASN A 202 2.20 -16.70 -6.69
CA ASN A 202 1.40 -15.58 -7.18
C ASN A 202 -0.09 -15.92 -7.43
N PRO A 203 -0.48 -17.06 -8.04
CA PRO A 203 -1.89 -17.39 -8.24
C PRO A 203 -2.70 -17.52 -6.93
N SER A 204 -2.04 -17.88 -5.83
CA SER A 204 -2.65 -17.96 -4.49
C SER A 204 -2.52 -16.67 -3.68
N VAL A 205 -1.78 -15.69 -4.20
CA VAL A 205 -1.44 -14.41 -3.54
C VAL A 205 -0.77 -14.56 -2.16
N ARG A 206 -0.10 -15.70 -1.96
CA ARG A 206 0.74 -16.01 -0.80
C ARG A 206 2.20 -15.72 -1.11
N TRP A 207 2.49 -14.48 -1.50
CA TRP A 207 3.80 -14.08 -2.02
C TRP A 207 4.91 -14.38 -1.02
N ALA A 208 6.05 -14.86 -1.52
CA ALA A 208 7.13 -15.37 -0.68
C ALA A 208 7.97 -14.29 -0.01
N PHE A 209 8.09 -13.13 -0.67
CA PHE A 209 9.03 -12.10 -0.27
C PHE A 209 8.27 -10.92 0.33
N GLN A 210 8.02 -11.00 1.63
CA GLN A 210 7.27 -10.00 2.40
C GLN A 210 7.93 -9.75 3.76
N PRO A 211 7.63 -8.61 4.42
CA PRO A 211 8.00 -8.42 5.82
C PRO A 211 7.46 -9.55 6.71
N VAL A 212 8.25 -9.97 7.69
CA VAL A 212 7.89 -11.01 8.68
C VAL A 212 8.05 -10.52 10.10
N ILE A 213 7.36 -11.16 11.04
CA ILE A 213 7.59 -10.95 12.48
C ILE A 213 8.98 -11.53 12.80
N ASP A 214 9.93 -10.65 13.09
CA ASP A 214 11.35 -10.98 13.36
C ASP A 214 11.72 -10.83 14.84
N GLY A 215 10.82 -10.28 15.67
CA GLY A 215 11.07 -10.02 17.09
C GLY A 215 11.92 -8.77 17.37
N ASP A 216 12.37 -8.05 16.34
CA ASP A 216 13.19 -6.84 16.45
C ASP A 216 12.51 -5.63 15.80
N LEU A 217 12.45 -5.58 14.47
CA LEU A 217 11.78 -4.50 13.74
C LEU A 217 10.25 -4.68 13.80
N ILE A 218 9.78 -5.89 13.52
CA ILE A 218 8.38 -6.31 13.66
C ILE A 218 8.30 -7.26 14.85
N LYS A 219 8.12 -6.67 16.03
CA LYS A 219 8.22 -7.37 17.33
C LYS A 219 7.08 -8.33 17.63
N GLN A 220 5.92 -8.07 17.06
CA GLN A 220 4.69 -8.80 17.34
C GLN A 220 3.71 -8.63 16.18
N ARG A 221 2.58 -9.35 16.24
CA ARG A 221 1.53 -9.19 15.25
C ARG A 221 1.07 -7.72 15.18
N PRO A 222 0.95 -7.15 13.97
CA PRO A 222 0.53 -5.75 13.79
C PRO A 222 -0.76 -5.37 14.52
N ILE A 223 -1.74 -6.27 14.58
CA ILE A 223 -2.99 -6.04 15.32
C ILE A 223 -2.78 -5.92 16.84
N ASP A 224 -1.80 -6.63 17.40
CA ASP A 224 -1.47 -6.57 18.82
C ASP A 224 -0.74 -5.26 19.14
N ALA A 225 0.09 -4.75 18.22
CA ALA A 225 0.68 -3.42 18.32
C ALA A 225 -0.38 -2.32 18.38
N TRP A 226 -1.37 -2.34 17.48
CA TRP A 226 -2.50 -1.41 17.52
C TRP A 226 -3.25 -1.45 18.86
N LYS A 227 -3.65 -2.65 19.31
CA LYS A 227 -4.41 -2.85 20.55
C LYS A 227 -3.64 -2.45 21.81
N SER A 228 -2.31 -2.62 21.80
CA SER A 228 -1.47 -2.26 22.94
C SER A 228 -1.25 -0.75 23.10
N GLY A 229 -1.56 0.05 22.06
CA GLY A 229 -1.26 1.47 22.02
C GLY A 229 0.22 1.80 21.81
N LYS A 230 1.10 0.78 21.71
CA LYS A 230 2.55 0.92 21.53
C LYS A 230 2.92 1.05 20.05
N TRP A 231 2.95 2.29 19.58
CA TRP A 231 3.34 2.68 18.23
C TRP A 231 3.63 4.19 18.21
N ASN A 232 4.38 4.65 17.22
CA ASN A 232 4.79 6.04 17.09
C ASN A 232 3.60 6.94 16.70
N LYS A 233 3.29 7.97 17.50
CA LYS A 233 2.13 8.86 17.29
C LYS A 233 2.51 10.05 16.41
N MET A 234 1.73 10.32 15.36
CA MET A 234 2.01 11.39 14.39
C MET A 234 0.81 11.65 13.48
N PRO A 235 0.74 12.79 12.78
CA PRO A 235 -0.28 13.00 11.74
C PRO A 235 -0.22 11.90 10.67
N ILE A 236 -1.38 11.36 10.30
CA ILE A 236 -1.53 10.29 9.30
C ILE A 236 -2.53 10.74 8.23
N LEU A 237 -2.12 10.67 6.96
CA LEU A 237 -3.05 10.67 5.81
C LEU A 237 -2.99 9.28 5.19
N THR A 238 -4.13 8.59 5.10
CA THR A 238 -4.20 7.25 4.55
C THR A 238 -5.41 7.06 3.66
N GLY A 239 -5.34 6.13 2.71
CA GLY A 239 -6.47 5.84 1.86
C GLY A 239 -6.26 4.62 0.98
N PHE A 240 -7.29 4.33 0.20
CA PHE A 240 -7.37 3.15 -0.66
C PHE A 240 -8.16 3.50 -1.92
N ASN A 241 -8.06 2.65 -2.93
CA ASN A 241 -8.79 2.79 -4.17
C ASN A 241 -10.07 1.94 -4.15
N THR A 242 -11.10 2.29 -4.91
CA THR A 242 -12.36 1.52 -4.89
C THR A 242 -12.17 0.09 -5.39
N ASN A 243 -11.26 -0.15 -6.34
CA ASN A 243 -11.04 -1.43 -7.01
C ASN A 243 -9.62 -1.99 -6.82
N GLU A 244 -9.14 -2.00 -5.57
CA GLU A 244 -7.78 -2.47 -5.21
C GLU A 244 -7.47 -3.87 -5.70
N GLY A 245 -8.47 -4.76 -5.78
CA GLY A 245 -8.25 -6.17 -6.10
C GLY A 245 -7.97 -6.46 -7.57
N THR A 246 -8.23 -5.49 -8.46
CA THR A 246 -8.37 -5.69 -9.92
C THR A 246 -7.25 -6.52 -10.53
N TYR A 247 -6.00 -6.28 -10.13
CA TYR A 247 -4.84 -6.90 -10.77
C TYR A 247 -4.29 -8.13 -10.05
N TYR A 248 -4.87 -8.49 -8.91
CA TYR A 248 -4.35 -9.54 -8.03
C TYR A 248 -5.14 -10.84 -8.12
N VAL A 249 -6.32 -10.79 -8.73
CA VAL A 249 -7.27 -11.90 -8.78
C VAL A 249 -7.40 -12.44 -10.21
N PRO A 250 -7.72 -13.74 -10.39
CA PRO A 250 -7.86 -14.32 -11.73
C PRO A 250 -9.04 -13.70 -12.51
N PRO A 251 -8.81 -13.04 -13.66
CA PRO A 251 -9.89 -12.40 -14.44
C PRO A 251 -10.89 -13.39 -15.04
N ALA A 252 -10.48 -14.65 -15.23
CA ALA A 252 -11.31 -15.70 -15.83
C ALA A 252 -12.19 -16.45 -14.80
N MET A 253 -12.12 -16.11 -13.51
CA MET A 253 -12.87 -16.83 -12.46
C MET A 253 -14.37 -16.80 -12.74
N SER A 254 -14.99 -17.97 -12.83
CA SER A 254 -16.33 -18.15 -13.36
C SER A 254 -17.27 -18.94 -12.45
N GLN A 255 -16.75 -19.88 -11.64
CA GLN A 255 -17.58 -20.75 -10.78
C GLN A 255 -17.52 -20.32 -9.31
N SER A 256 -18.63 -20.51 -8.59
CA SER A 256 -18.75 -20.22 -7.14
C SER A 256 -17.69 -20.94 -6.30
N GLU A 257 -17.40 -22.18 -6.68
CA GLU A 257 -16.44 -23.05 -6.00
C GLU A 257 -15.01 -22.55 -6.16
N GLU A 258 -14.68 -21.88 -7.27
CA GLU A 258 -13.37 -21.25 -7.48
C GLU A 258 -13.15 -20.07 -6.52
N PHE A 259 -14.20 -19.29 -6.25
CA PHE A 259 -14.16 -18.18 -5.28
C PHE A 259 -13.84 -18.69 -3.86
N THR A 260 -14.58 -19.70 -3.38
CA THR A 260 -14.31 -20.25 -2.04
C THR A 260 -12.97 -21.01 -1.97
N ALA A 261 -12.58 -21.72 -3.03
CA ALA A 261 -11.28 -22.39 -3.11
C ALA A 261 -10.10 -21.41 -3.08
N PHE A 262 -10.25 -20.24 -3.73
CA PHE A 262 -9.26 -19.17 -3.68
C PHE A 262 -9.01 -18.73 -2.24
N PHE A 263 -10.06 -18.42 -1.47
CA PHE A 263 -9.90 -18.01 -0.07
C PHE A 263 -9.42 -19.14 0.85
N ARG A 264 -9.82 -20.40 0.63
CA ARG A 264 -9.25 -21.54 1.39
C ARG A 264 -7.75 -21.70 1.16
N THR A 265 -7.29 -21.42 -0.06
CA THR A 265 -5.87 -21.51 -0.40
C THR A 265 -5.08 -20.33 0.18
N LEU A 266 -5.64 -19.11 0.07
CA LEU A 266 -5.04 -17.89 0.59
C LEU A 266 -5.00 -17.86 2.13
N LEU A 267 -6.03 -18.41 2.79
CA LEU A 267 -6.26 -18.33 4.24
C LEU A 267 -6.44 -19.73 4.86
N PRO A 268 -5.39 -20.57 4.93
CA PRO A 268 -5.49 -21.93 5.45
C PRO A 268 -5.93 -21.99 6.92
N ALA A 269 -5.57 -20.98 7.72
CA ALA A 269 -5.96 -20.85 9.12
C ALA A 269 -7.47 -20.59 9.35
N TYR A 270 -8.22 -20.20 8.31
CA TYR A 270 -9.63 -19.84 8.46
C TYR A 270 -10.51 -21.09 8.52
N SER A 271 -11.49 -21.08 9.41
CA SER A 271 -12.42 -22.21 9.53
C SER A 271 -13.36 -22.30 8.33
N ALA A 272 -13.99 -23.47 8.12
CA ALA A 272 -15.02 -23.61 7.09
C ALA A 272 -16.15 -22.57 7.24
N SER A 273 -16.57 -22.29 8.48
CA SER A 273 -17.57 -21.27 8.79
C SER A 273 -17.11 -19.84 8.42
N ASP A 274 -15.81 -19.57 8.48
CA ASP A 274 -15.27 -18.26 8.07
C ASP A 274 -15.31 -18.12 6.55
N ILE A 275 -14.97 -19.19 5.81
CA ILE A 275 -15.10 -19.22 4.35
C ILE A 275 -16.56 -19.09 3.93
N ASP A 276 -17.49 -19.76 4.62
CA ASP A 276 -18.92 -19.61 4.37
C ASP A 276 -19.40 -18.17 4.67
N THR A 277 -18.82 -17.52 5.69
CA THR A 277 -19.12 -16.11 5.98
C THR A 277 -18.62 -15.20 4.86
N ILE A 278 -17.44 -15.45 4.30
CA ILE A 278 -16.93 -14.72 3.12
C ILE A 278 -17.88 -14.96 1.93
N ASP A 279 -18.27 -16.20 1.66
CA ASP A 279 -19.20 -16.54 0.57
C ASP A 279 -20.53 -15.78 0.67
N ASN A 280 -21.06 -15.64 1.89
CA ASN A 280 -22.30 -14.90 2.18
C ASN A 280 -22.15 -13.37 2.15
N LEU A 281 -21.00 -12.83 2.56
CA LEU A 281 -20.74 -11.39 2.53
C LEU A 281 -20.62 -10.86 1.10
N TYR A 282 -20.11 -11.70 0.20
CA TYR A 282 -20.00 -11.39 -1.21
C TYR A 282 -20.98 -12.28 -2.00
N PRO A 283 -22.28 -11.97 -2.11
CA PRO A 283 -23.25 -12.83 -2.80
C PRO A 283 -22.84 -13.16 -4.25
N ASP A 284 -23.01 -14.43 -4.62
CA ASP A 284 -22.64 -14.97 -5.92
C ASP A 284 -23.46 -14.34 -7.07
N PRO A 285 -22.82 -13.60 -8.00
CA PRO A 285 -23.52 -12.93 -9.09
C PRO A 285 -24.06 -13.87 -10.17
N ALA A 286 -23.59 -15.13 -10.24
CA ALA A 286 -24.12 -16.13 -11.15
C ALA A 286 -25.41 -16.80 -10.61
N LYS A 287 -25.63 -16.74 -9.30
CA LYS A 287 -26.80 -17.32 -8.62
C LYS A 287 -27.86 -16.28 -8.25
N ASP A 288 -27.45 -15.04 -8.03
CA ASP A 288 -28.32 -13.93 -7.62
C ASP A 288 -28.12 -12.71 -8.53
N ALA A 289 -29.12 -12.44 -9.36
CA ALA A 289 -29.12 -11.28 -10.26
C ALA A 289 -29.18 -9.93 -9.52
N SER A 290 -29.53 -9.92 -8.23
CA SER A 290 -29.50 -8.72 -7.39
C SER A 290 -28.15 -8.49 -6.70
N SER A 291 -27.20 -9.41 -6.86
CA SER A 291 -25.86 -9.26 -6.32
C SER A 291 -25.20 -7.97 -6.84
N PRO A 292 -24.59 -7.15 -5.96
CA PRO A 292 -23.84 -5.96 -6.39
C PRO A 292 -22.61 -6.32 -7.23
N TYR A 293 -22.21 -7.60 -7.25
CA TYR A 293 -21.08 -8.13 -7.99
C TYR A 293 -21.45 -8.63 -9.40
N VAL A 294 -22.70 -8.46 -9.84
CA VAL A 294 -23.04 -8.63 -11.26
C VAL A 294 -22.22 -7.61 -12.06
N ASP A 295 -21.46 -8.11 -13.03
CA ASP A 295 -20.73 -7.26 -13.97
C ASP A 295 -21.67 -6.90 -15.12
N THR A 296 -22.06 -5.62 -15.18
CA THR A 296 -22.93 -5.09 -16.23
C THR A 296 -22.14 -4.63 -17.46
N ARG A 297 -20.81 -4.73 -17.43
CA ARG A 297 -19.92 -4.31 -18.52
C ARG A 297 -19.69 -5.47 -19.49
N VAL A 298 -19.56 -5.16 -20.78
CA VAL A 298 -19.20 -6.16 -21.79
C VAL A 298 -17.68 -6.34 -21.79
N LEU A 299 -17.18 -7.24 -20.95
CA LEU A 299 -15.75 -7.50 -20.74
C LEU A 299 -15.43 -9.00 -20.88
N PRO A 300 -14.21 -9.35 -21.32
CA PRO A 300 -13.75 -10.75 -21.40
C PRO A 300 -13.30 -11.26 -20.02
N VAL A 301 -14.17 -11.15 -19.01
CA VAL A 301 -13.93 -11.61 -17.63
C VAL A 301 -14.99 -12.62 -17.21
N GLY A 302 -14.66 -13.49 -16.27
CA GLY A 302 -15.59 -14.48 -15.74
C GLY A 302 -16.63 -13.86 -14.79
N PRO A 303 -17.82 -14.47 -14.64
CA PRO A 303 -18.90 -13.94 -13.80
C PRO A 303 -18.52 -13.65 -12.34
N GLN A 304 -17.52 -14.35 -11.78
CA GLN A 304 -17.07 -14.14 -10.40
C GLN A 304 -16.02 -13.03 -10.26
N TYR A 305 -15.50 -12.48 -11.36
CA TYR A 305 -14.37 -11.55 -11.32
C TYR A 305 -14.60 -10.35 -10.40
N LYS A 306 -15.71 -9.63 -10.58
CA LYS A 306 -16.05 -8.46 -9.75
C LYS A 306 -16.24 -8.82 -8.26
N ARG A 307 -16.71 -10.05 -7.99
CA ARG A 307 -16.90 -10.59 -6.64
C ARG A 307 -15.55 -10.85 -5.95
N VAL A 308 -14.64 -11.56 -6.63
CA VAL A 308 -13.31 -11.87 -6.07
C VAL A 308 -12.43 -10.63 -5.97
N GLU A 309 -12.55 -9.70 -6.93
CA GLU A 309 -11.87 -8.41 -6.94
C GLU A 309 -12.21 -7.59 -5.70
N ALA A 310 -13.50 -7.38 -5.44
CA ALA A 310 -13.95 -6.66 -4.25
C ALA A 310 -13.52 -7.37 -2.95
N ALA A 311 -13.72 -8.69 -2.86
CA ALA A 311 -13.38 -9.45 -1.67
C ALA A 311 -11.89 -9.40 -1.33
N TYR A 312 -11.02 -9.58 -2.33
CA TYR A 312 -9.57 -9.48 -2.14
C TYR A 312 -9.14 -8.04 -1.85
N GLY A 313 -9.68 -7.04 -2.56
CA GLY A 313 -9.38 -5.63 -2.33
C GLY A 313 -9.75 -5.17 -0.91
N HIS A 314 -10.88 -5.64 -0.38
CA HIS A 314 -11.27 -5.40 1.01
C HIS A 314 -10.32 -6.08 2.00
N TYR A 315 -9.99 -7.35 1.79
CA TYR A 315 -9.09 -8.12 2.66
C TYR A 315 -7.67 -7.51 2.72
N ALA A 316 -7.08 -7.19 1.57
CA ALA A 316 -5.68 -6.79 1.51
C ALA A 316 -5.47 -5.28 1.71
N TYR A 317 -6.45 -4.43 1.40
CA TYR A 317 -6.23 -2.98 1.33
C TYR A 317 -7.31 -2.15 2.06
N ALA A 318 -8.54 -2.10 1.55
CA ALA A 318 -9.52 -1.12 2.04
C ALA A 318 -9.83 -1.29 3.54
N CYS A 319 -10.03 -2.52 4.00
CA CYS A 319 -10.36 -2.76 5.41
C CYS A 319 -9.14 -2.59 6.33
N PRO A 320 -7.93 -3.09 6.02
CA PRO A 320 -6.72 -2.76 6.79
C PRO A 320 -6.39 -1.27 6.87
N VAL A 321 -6.58 -0.51 5.78
CA VAL A 321 -6.40 0.95 5.77
C VAL A 321 -7.39 1.63 6.72
N ARG A 322 -8.68 1.26 6.65
CA ARG A 322 -9.68 1.76 7.60
C ARG A 322 -9.40 1.34 9.04
N GLN A 323 -8.81 0.15 9.25
CA GLN A 323 -8.41 -0.32 10.58
C GLN A 323 -7.33 0.60 11.15
N THR A 324 -6.36 0.98 10.32
CA THR A 324 -5.31 1.96 10.67
C THR A 324 -5.93 3.28 11.05
N ALA A 325 -6.84 3.83 10.24
CA ALA A 325 -7.50 5.09 10.55
C ALA A 325 -8.31 5.03 11.86
N THR A 326 -8.99 3.91 12.11
CA THR A 326 -9.80 3.67 13.31
C THR A 326 -8.96 3.59 14.57
N PHE A 327 -7.90 2.77 14.59
CA PHE A 327 -7.03 2.66 15.77
C PHE A 327 -6.19 3.92 16.00
N ALA A 328 -5.71 4.56 14.92
CA ALA A 328 -4.91 5.76 15.05
C ALA A 328 -5.76 6.92 15.60
N SER A 329 -6.93 7.19 15.02
CA SER A 329 -7.80 8.30 15.47
C SER A 329 -8.28 8.13 16.92
N ALA A 330 -8.53 6.90 17.37
CA ALA A 330 -8.90 6.63 18.75
C ALA A 330 -7.71 6.62 19.73
N GLY A 331 -6.48 6.48 19.21
CA GLY A 331 -5.28 6.18 20.00
C GLY A 331 -4.23 7.28 20.04
N GLN A 332 -4.52 8.46 19.49
CA GLN A 332 -3.60 9.60 19.44
C GLN A 332 -4.33 10.95 19.32
N GLU A 333 -3.65 12.03 19.71
CA GLU A 333 -4.10 13.41 19.45
C GLU A 333 -3.77 13.93 18.03
N PRO A 334 -2.61 13.60 17.42
CA PRO A 334 -2.34 14.02 16.05
C PRO A 334 -3.42 13.58 15.04
N PRO A 335 -3.77 14.43 14.06
CA PRO A 335 -4.92 14.18 13.20
C PRO A 335 -4.70 13.00 12.25
N VAL A 336 -5.80 12.31 11.96
CA VAL A 336 -5.87 11.23 10.97
C VAL A 336 -6.83 11.64 9.87
N PHE A 337 -6.45 11.45 8.62
CA PHE A 337 -7.27 11.74 7.44
C PHE A 337 -7.41 10.47 6.60
N LEU A 338 -8.64 10.13 6.23
CA LEU A 338 -8.96 8.96 5.43
C LEU A 338 -9.54 9.39 4.07
N TYR A 339 -9.08 8.76 2.98
CA TYR A 339 -9.69 8.91 1.66
C TYR A 339 -9.99 7.60 0.95
N ARG A 340 -10.91 7.69 -0.03
CA ARG A 340 -11.16 6.68 -1.07
C ARG A 340 -10.99 7.32 -2.44
N TRP A 341 -10.10 6.77 -3.26
CA TRP A 341 -9.99 7.12 -4.67
C TRP A 341 -11.04 6.37 -5.49
N ALA A 342 -11.88 7.10 -6.22
CA ALA A 342 -13.06 6.55 -6.91
C ALA A 342 -13.16 6.92 -8.39
N LEU A 343 -12.12 7.56 -8.97
CA LEU A 343 -12.08 7.87 -10.40
C LEU A 343 -12.00 6.59 -11.24
N ASN A 344 -12.97 6.40 -12.13
CA ASN A 344 -12.98 5.27 -13.05
C ASN A 344 -12.01 5.52 -14.22
N LYS A 345 -10.82 4.94 -14.12
CA LYS A 345 -9.74 5.15 -15.09
C LYS A 345 -9.90 4.26 -16.32
N THR A 346 -10.43 3.05 -16.17
CA THR A 346 -10.55 2.08 -17.27
C THR A 346 -11.82 1.24 -17.14
N VAL A 347 -12.41 0.82 -18.26
CA VAL A 347 -13.64 0.03 -18.27
C VAL A 347 -13.54 -1.20 -17.35
N GLN A 348 -12.45 -1.97 -17.43
CA GLN A 348 -12.26 -3.16 -16.58
C GLN A 348 -11.81 -2.83 -15.17
N GLY A 349 -10.81 -1.95 -15.03
CA GLY A 349 -10.12 -1.73 -13.76
C GLY A 349 -10.78 -0.73 -12.82
N GLY A 350 -11.76 0.06 -13.28
CA GLY A 350 -12.39 1.05 -12.41
C GLY A 350 -11.35 2.03 -11.84
N ALA A 351 -11.41 2.24 -10.52
CA ALA A 351 -10.39 2.93 -9.74
C ALA A 351 -9.45 1.90 -9.11
N ASN A 352 -8.49 1.34 -9.88
CA ASN A 352 -7.66 0.22 -9.42
C ASN A 352 -6.42 0.68 -8.64
N HIS A 353 -5.71 -0.29 -8.05
CA HIS A 353 -4.52 -0.10 -7.23
C HIS A 353 -3.45 0.81 -7.89
N GLY A 354 -3.13 1.92 -7.23
CA GLY A 354 -2.12 2.89 -7.66
C GLY A 354 -2.55 3.91 -8.72
N ASP A 355 -3.83 3.93 -9.12
CA ASP A 355 -4.32 4.84 -10.16
C ASP A 355 -4.21 6.33 -9.84
N GLN A 356 -4.19 6.70 -8.56
CA GLN A 356 -4.09 8.06 -8.08
C GLN A 356 -2.69 8.68 -8.23
N MET A 357 -1.65 7.88 -8.49
CA MET A 357 -0.25 8.34 -8.46
C MET A 357 0.05 9.47 -9.48
N ALA A 358 -0.57 9.43 -10.66
CA ALA A 358 -0.40 10.48 -11.65
C ALA A 358 -1.17 11.78 -11.29
N TYR A 359 -2.19 11.66 -10.45
CA TYR A 359 -3.03 12.77 -10.00
C TYR A 359 -2.37 13.53 -8.84
N GLU A 360 -1.86 12.82 -7.84
CA GLU A 360 -1.16 13.42 -6.69
C GLU A 360 0.13 14.16 -7.09
N THR A 361 0.77 13.75 -8.18
CA THR A 361 1.96 14.39 -8.76
C THR A 361 1.63 15.51 -9.73
N PHE A 362 0.35 15.72 -10.01
CA PHE A 362 -0.15 16.70 -10.95
C PHE A 362 0.48 16.57 -12.36
N ASN A 363 0.64 15.32 -12.82
CA ASN A 363 1.35 15.02 -14.06
C ASN A 363 0.73 15.71 -15.28
N PRO A 364 1.55 16.17 -16.26
CA PRO A 364 1.05 16.72 -17.51
C PRO A 364 0.08 15.79 -18.25
N GLU A 365 0.31 14.48 -18.18
CA GLU A 365 -0.53 13.48 -18.87
C GLU A 365 -1.97 13.43 -18.35
N VAL A 366 -2.20 13.80 -17.09
CA VAL A 366 -3.54 13.86 -16.49
C VAL A 366 -4.18 15.22 -16.77
N ARG A 367 -3.41 16.30 -16.63
CA ARG A 367 -3.87 17.67 -16.87
C ARG A 367 -4.28 17.91 -18.32
N ALA A 368 -3.62 17.24 -19.26
CA ALA A 368 -3.91 17.37 -20.69
C ALA A 368 -5.21 16.66 -21.12
N ILE A 369 -5.88 15.89 -20.24
CA ILE A 369 -7.07 15.12 -20.60
C ILE A 369 -8.30 16.03 -20.70
N SER A 370 -8.63 16.76 -19.64
CA SER A 370 -9.75 17.71 -19.58
C SER A 370 -9.60 18.64 -18.37
N ALA A 371 -10.41 19.71 -18.33
CA ALA A 371 -10.45 20.62 -17.19
C ALA A 371 -10.90 19.92 -15.89
N ASP A 372 -11.78 18.91 -15.99
CA ASP A 372 -12.25 18.15 -14.84
C ASP A 372 -11.16 17.20 -14.31
N GLN A 373 -10.40 16.55 -15.19
CA GLN A 373 -9.22 15.76 -14.79
C GLN A 373 -8.15 16.63 -14.13
N GLU A 374 -7.88 17.82 -14.69
CA GLU A 374 -6.97 18.78 -14.09
C GLU A 374 -7.48 19.24 -12.72
N LYS A 375 -8.79 19.49 -12.56
CA LYS A 375 -9.40 19.84 -11.28
C LYS A 375 -9.25 18.72 -10.24
N ILE A 376 -9.50 17.47 -10.62
CA ILE A 376 -9.33 16.29 -9.74
C ILE A 376 -7.87 16.17 -9.31
N ALA A 377 -6.95 16.21 -10.28
CA ALA A 377 -5.51 16.09 -10.01
C ALA A 377 -5.01 17.21 -9.11
N GLY A 378 -5.39 18.46 -9.42
CA GLY A 378 -4.98 19.62 -8.64
C GLY A 378 -5.56 19.64 -7.23
N THR A 379 -6.81 19.18 -7.06
CA THR A 379 -7.43 19.03 -5.73
C THR A 379 -6.67 18.01 -4.88
N LEU A 380 -6.39 16.82 -5.42
CA LEU A 380 -5.62 15.79 -4.73
C LEU A 380 -4.20 16.27 -4.39
N HIS A 381 -3.51 16.83 -5.39
CA HIS A 381 -2.16 17.37 -5.28
C HIS A 381 -2.07 18.42 -4.17
N ALA A 382 -3.02 19.34 -4.11
CA ALA A 382 -3.02 20.42 -3.12
C ALA A 382 -3.28 19.91 -1.68
N TYR A 383 -4.15 18.90 -1.49
CA TYR A 383 -4.28 18.25 -0.18
C TYR A 383 -2.97 17.57 0.25
N PHE A 384 -2.35 16.80 -0.65
CA PHE A 384 -1.16 16.01 -0.33
C PHE A 384 0.04 16.90 -0.03
N THR A 385 0.28 17.93 -0.85
CA THR A 385 1.36 18.89 -0.61
C THR A 385 1.12 19.74 0.65
N SER A 386 -0.14 20.11 0.93
CA SER A 386 -0.48 20.75 2.21
C SER A 386 -0.16 19.86 3.41
N PHE A 387 -0.48 18.56 3.32
CA PHE A 387 -0.19 17.60 4.39
C PHE A 387 1.31 17.35 4.55
N ILE A 388 2.06 17.20 3.45
CA ILE A 388 3.51 17.04 3.46
C ILE A 388 4.19 18.14 4.28
N VAL A 389 3.75 19.37 4.07
CA VAL A 389 4.34 20.56 4.67
C VAL A 389 3.83 20.79 6.09
N SER A 390 2.53 20.65 6.34
CA SER A 390 1.95 21.08 7.63
C SER A 390 1.49 19.94 8.54
N GLY A 391 1.31 18.73 8.02
CA GLY A 391 0.61 17.63 8.71
C GLY A 391 -0.91 17.76 8.66
N HIS A 392 -1.44 18.68 7.84
CA HIS A 392 -2.88 18.86 7.67
C HIS A 392 -3.21 19.23 6.21
N PRO A 393 -4.17 18.54 5.56
CA PRO A 393 -4.49 18.75 4.14
C PRO A 393 -5.14 20.12 3.82
N ASN A 394 -5.63 20.87 4.81
CA ASN A 394 -6.38 22.11 4.62
C ASN A 394 -5.58 23.38 4.92
N THR A 395 -4.39 23.28 5.51
CA THR A 395 -3.59 24.45 5.94
C THR A 395 -3.24 25.37 4.79
N ILE A 396 -2.89 24.79 3.64
CA ILE A 396 -2.43 25.53 2.47
C ILE A 396 -3.55 25.46 1.42
N ALA A 397 -4.28 26.57 1.28
CA ALA A 397 -5.39 26.66 0.34
C ALA A 397 -4.91 26.55 -1.12
N GLY A 398 -3.94 27.37 -1.51
CA GLY A 398 -3.38 27.36 -2.86
C GLY A 398 -4.37 27.69 -3.98
N ALA A 399 -4.03 27.31 -5.21
CA ALA A 399 -4.88 27.45 -6.40
C ALA A 399 -6.21 26.66 -6.33
N TYR A 400 -6.29 25.65 -5.46
CA TYR A 400 -7.46 24.80 -5.25
C TYR A 400 -8.08 25.04 -3.87
N GLY A 401 -8.20 26.32 -3.48
CA GLY A 401 -8.71 26.74 -2.17
C GLY A 401 -10.23 26.63 -2.00
N ASP A 402 -10.96 26.44 -3.09
CA ASP A 402 -12.41 26.18 -3.11
C ASP A 402 -12.77 24.69 -2.87
N ARG A 403 -11.75 23.83 -2.70
CA ARG A 403 -11.95 22.42 -2.39
C ARG A 403 -12.66 22.24 -1.04
N PRO A 404 -13.46 21.17 -0.86
CA PRO A 404 -14.11 20.88 0.40
C PRO A 404 -13.13 20.83 1.59
N VAL A 405 -13.63 21.02 2.80
CA VAL A 405 -12.79 20.80 3.99
C VAL A 405 -12.60 19.30 4.16
N TRP A 406 -11.36 18.82 4.22
CA TRP A 406 -11.08 17.44 4.59
C TRP A 406 -11.09 17.30 6.11
N GLU A 407 -12.16 16.73 6.63
CA GLU A 407 -12.37 16.54 8.07
C GLU A 407 -11.44 15.44 8.61
N THR A 408 -11.02 15.59 9.88
CA THR A 408 -10.31 14.54 10.59
C THR A 408 -11.21 13.33 10.74
N TYR A 409 -10.67 12.13 10.50
CA TYR A 409 -11.38 10.89 10.72
C TYR A 409 -11.56 10.65 12.21
N ASP A 410 -12.80 10.54 12.65
CA ASP A 410 -13.17 10.26 14.04
C ASP A 410 -13.93 8.93 14.11
N ALA A 411 -13.28 7.90 14.68
CA ALA A 411 -13.88 6.59 14.89
C ALA A 411 -15.10 6.61 15.84
N SER A 412 -15.26 7.64 16.67
CA SER A 412 -16.35 7.75 17.65
C SER A 412 -17.67 8.23 17.04
N SER A 413 -17.64 8.92 15.89
CA SER A 413 -18.80 9.58 15.26
C SER A 413 -19.15 9.00 13.88
N SER A 414 -19.27 7.68 13.77
CA SER A 414 -19.39 6.92 12.51
C SER A 414 -18.25 7.12 11.49
N GLY A 415 -17.37 8.11 11.63
CA GLY A 415 -16.27 8.41 10.71
C GLY A 415 -16.76 8.98 9.37
N ARG A 416 -16.06 10.00 8.86
CA ARG A 416 -16.28 10.55 7.53
C ARG A 416 -15.03 10.37 6.68
N ILE A 417 -15.24 10.14 5.38
CA ILE A 417 -14.18 9.84 4.42
C ILE A 417 -14.21 10.83 3.25
N MET A 418 -13.02 11.26 2.81
CA MET A 418 -12.87 12.04 1.59
C MET A 418 -12.93 11.10 0.38
N VAL A 419 -13.88 11.32 -0.52
CA VAL A 419 -13.98 10.57 -1.79
C VAL A 419 -13.53 11.46 -2.92
N LEU A 420 -12.59 10.98 -3.74
CA LEU A 420 -11.98 11.74 -4.83
C LEU A 420 -12.32 11.11 -6.19
N GLY A 421 -12.83 11.94 -7.11
CA GLY A 421 -13.12 11.56 -8.50
C GLY A 421 -14.33 10.66 -8.71
N GLU A 422 -15.24 10.53 -7.74
CA GLU A 422 -16.41 9.66 -7.86
C GLU A 422 -17.33 10.09 -9.01
N GLY A 423 -17.77 9.11 -9.80
CA GLY A 423 -18.61 9.35 -10.97
C GLY A 423 -17.86 9.91 -12.19
N ASN A 424 -16.54 10.12 -12.09
CA ASN A 424 -15.74 10.48 -13.25
C ASN A 424 -15.35 9.22 -14.02
N ASP A 425 -15.69 9.14 -15.30
CA ASP A 425 -15.41 8.00 -16.19
C ASP A 425 -14.83 8.42 -17.56
N GLU A 426 -14.39 9.67 -17.71
CA GLU A 426 -13.83 10.20 -18.96
C GLU A 426 -12.67 9.32 -19.47
N ARG A 427 -11.80 8.87 -18.56
CA ARG A 427 -10.67 8.00 -18.90
C ARG A 427 -11.07 6.58 -19.27
N ALA A 428 -12.21 6.12 -18.79
CA ALA A 428 -12.82 4.86 -19.20
C ALA A 428 -13.60 4.98 -20.53
N GLY A 429 -13.60 6.16 -21.17
CA GLY A 429 -14.30 6.44 -22.42
C GLY A 429 -15.74 6.91 -22.26
N GLY A 430 -16.16 7.23 -21.03
CA GLY A 430 -17.46 7.84 -20.74
C GLY A 430 -17.44 9.37 -20.84
N SER A 431 -18.55 9.99 -20.42
CA SER A 431 -18.73 11.45 -20.40
C SER A 431 -19.11 11.99 -19.01
N GLY A 432 -19.07 11.15 -17.98
CA GLY A 432 -19.26 11.52 -16.60
C GLY A 432 -18.04 12.29 -16.10
N VAL A 433 -18.25 13.56 -15.75
CA VAL A 433 -17.20 14.43 -15.18
C VAL A 433 -17.01 14.19 -13.67
N GLY A 434 -18.00 13.60 -13.00
CA GLY A 434 -17.95 13.24 -11.59
C GLY A 434 -17.80 14.42 -10.62
N ILE A 435 -17.39 14.10 -9.40
CA ILE A 435 -17.12 15.05 -8.33
C ILE A 435 -15.65 14.97 -7.96
N ALA A 436 -14.95 16.11 -7.99
CA ALA A 436 -13.50 16.12 -7.77
C ALA A 436 -13.11 15.64 -6.37
N ALA A 437 -13.81 16.14 -5.35
CA ALA A 437 -13.66 15.76 -3.96
C ALA A 437 -14.98 15.97 -3.22
N GLN A 438 -15.32 15.07 -2.30
CA GLN A 438 -16.47 15.23 -1.40
C GLN A 438 -16.26 14.48 -0.08
N MET A 439 -16.72 15.06 1.02
CA MET A 439 -16.79 14.38 2.31
C MET A 439 -18.11 13.62 2.43
N VAL A 440 -18.05 12.32 2.69
CA VAL A 440 -19.24 11.45 2.87
C VAL A 440 -19.10 10.61 4.13
N ASP A 441 -20.18 9.98 4.57
CA ASP A 441 -20.14 9.04 5.69
C ASP A 441 -19.40 7.76 5.28
N ASP A 442 -18.55 7.22 6.17
CA ASP A 442 -17.76 6.01 5.90
C ASP A 442 -18.61 4.74 6.07
N GLU A 443 -19.56 4.54 5.14
CA GLU A 443 -20.49 3.40 5.15
C GLU A 443 -20.15 2.32 4.13
N TRP A 444 -19.52 2.68 3.00
CA TRP A 444 -19.20 1.77 1.90
C TRP A 444 -18.43 0.55 2.43
N SER A 445 -18.85 -0.68 2.14
CA SER A 445 -18.15 -1.92 2.55
C SER A 445 -17.86 -2.08 4.05
N ARG A 446 -18.58 -1.38 4.94
CA ARG A 446 -18.32 -1.41 6.39
C ARG A 446 -18.64 -2.77 7.01
N LYS A 447 -19.69 -3.43 6.52
CA LYS A 447 -20.10 -4.77 6.96
C LYS A 447 -18.99 -5.80 6.71
N GLU A 448 -18.40 -5.75 5.53
CA GLU A 448 -17.30 -6.59 5.10
C GLU A 448 -16.05 -6.32 5.96
N CYS A 449 -15.73 -5.04 6.19
CA CYS A 449 -14.59 -4.68 7.04
C CYS A 449 -14.76 -5.13 8.49
N ASN A 450 -15.96 -5.08 9.06
CA ASN A 450 -16.22 -5.60 10.40
C ASN A 450 -15.84 -7.09 10.50
N PHE A 451 -16.19 -7.90 9.50
CA PHE A 451 -15.78 -9.30 9.47
C PHE A 451 -14.25 -9.43 9.36
N TRP A 452 -13.62 -8.76 8.38
CA TRP A 452 -12.18 -8.87 8.18
C TRP A 452 -11.37 -8.43 9.42
N TRP A 453 -11.84 -7.42 10.16
CA TRP A 453 -11.21 -6.98 11.41
C TRP A 453 -11.27 -8.02 12.52
N THR A 454 -12.31 -8.87 12.57
CA THR A 454 -12.34 -9.99 13.51
C THR A 454 -11.25 -11.03 13.23
N LYS A 455 -10.67 -11.00 12.02
CA LYS A 455 -9.71 -11.99 11.53
C LYS A 455 -8.27 -11.48 11.42
N SER A 456 -8.01 -10.17 11.63
CA SER A 456 -6.68 -9.55 11.48
C SER A 456 -5.57 -10.12 12.39
N GLY A 457 -5.89 -10.99 13.35
CA GLY A 457 -4.92 -11.66 14.22
C GLY A 457 -4.71 -13.14 13.93
N ILE A 458 -5.38 -13.67 12.90
CA ILE A 458 -5.29 -15.07 12.50
C ILE A 458 -4.24 -15.19 11.39
N SER A 459 -3.17 -15.92 11.68
CA SER A 459 -2.12 -16.29 10.73
C SER A 459 -1.67 -17.72 11.07
N ASP A 460 -1.31 -18.49 10.05
CA ASP A 460 -0.65 -19.79 10.22
C ASP A 460 0.74 -19.68 10.82
#